data_AF-A0A4P9WYM9-F1
#
_entry.id   AF-A0A4P9WYM9-F1
#
_cell.length_a   1.000
_cell.length_b   1.000
_cell.length_c   1.000
_cell.angle_alpha   90.00
_cell.angle_beta   90.00
_cell.angle_gamma   90.00
#
_symmetry.space_group_name_H-M   'P 1'
#
loop_
_entity.id
_entity.type
_entity.pdbx_description
1 polymer ?
#
loop_
_entity_poly.entity_id
_entity_poly.type
_entity_poly.pdbx_seq_one_letter_code
_entity_poly.pdbx_strand_id
1 'polypeptide(L)'
;SFLKIIGRGCSAVADKIESWDALFTTTTCALKERGVGTTHRKWIANCVELYKKGIDPFEVPIPKRQKRYMREVRRAQALRRSKGLL
;
A
#
# COMPACT_ATOMS: atom_id res chain seq x y z
N SER A 1 -14.25 -7.07 -8.82
CA SER A 1 -14.48 -6.00 -7.83
C SER A 1 -13.34 -5.01 -7.87
N PHE A 2 -13.60 -3.72 -7.59
CA PHE A 2 -12.59 -2.65 -7.61
C PHE A 2 -11.34 -2.96 -6.78
N LEU A 3 -11.51 -3.56 -5.59
CA LEU A 3 -10.40 -3.96 -4.71
C LEU A 3 -9.46 -5.00 -5.34
N LYS A 4 -9.96 -5.82 -6.26
CA LYS A 4 -9.14 -6.76 -7.04
C LYS A 4 -8.37 -6.02 -8.15
N ILE A 5 -8.99 -5.02 -8.77
CA ILE A 5 -8.41 -4.24 -9.87
C ILE A 5 -7.26 -3.35 -9.37
N ILE A 6 -7.43 -2.66 -8.24
CA ILE A 6 -6.38 -1.80 -7.66
C ILE A 6 -5.19 -2.59 -7.08
N GLY A 7 -5.32 -3.92 -6.96
CA GLY A 7 -4.26 -4.82 -6.52
C GLY A 7 -3.81 -4.60 -5.07
N ARG A 8 -2.51 -4.84 -4.83
CA ARG A 8 -1.82 -4.68 -3.53
C ARG A 8 -2.46 -5.43 -2.35
N GLY A 9 -3.13 -6.55 -2.62
CA GLY A 9 -3.76 -7.38 -1.59
C GLY A 9 -5.04 -6.78 -1.00
N CYS A 10 -5.61 -5.72 -1.60
CA CYS A 10 -6.82 -5.09 -1.10
C CYS A 10 -8.07 -5.98 -1.16
N SER A 11 -8.05 -7.05 -1.96
CA SER A 11 -9.11 -8.07 -1.94
C SER A 11 -9.26 -8.75 -0.57
N ALA A 12 -8.20 -8.83 0.23
CA ALA A 12 -8.22 -9.45 1.57
C ALA A 12 -8.98 -8.64 2.62
N VAL A 13 -9.39 -7.42 2.30
CA VAL A 13 -10.18 -6.54 3.19
C VAL A 13 -11.54 -6.21 2.59
N ALA A 14 -11.97 -6.92 1.55
CA ALA A 14 -13.26 -6.72 0.91
C ALA A 14 -14.42 -6.90 1.90
N ASP A 15 -14.35 -7.90 2.78
CA ASP A 15 -15.39 -8.20 3.77
C ASP A 15 -15.58 -7.09 4.82
N LYS A 16 -14.63 -6.14 4.91
CA LYS A 16 -14.68 -4.97 5.81
C LYS A 16 -15.34 -3.76 5.16
N ILE A 17 -15.75 -3.88 3.89
CA ILE A 17 -16.39 -2.81 3.13
C ILE A 17 -17.77 -3.32 2.72
N GLU A 18 -18.79 -2.74 3.34
CA GLU A 18 -20.18 -3.22 3.27
C GLU A 18 -20.78 -3.15 1.86
N SER A 19 -20.48 -2.09 1.10
CA SER A 19 -21.07 -1.88 -0.22
C SER A 19 -20.19 -1.03 -1.13
N TRP A 20 -20.58 -0.98 -2.41
CA TRP A 20 -19.97 -0.08 -3.39
C TRP A 20 -20.04 1.38 -2.95
N ASP A 21 -21.22 1.86 -2.55
CA ASP A 21 -21.40 3.24 -2.09
C ASP A 21 -20.63 3.54 -0.80
N ALA A 22 -20.54 2.55 0.10
CA ALA A 22 -19.71 2.67 1.30
C ALA A 22 -18.24 2.89 0.93
N LEU A 23 -17.72 2.26 -0.13
CA LEU A 23 -16.32 2.43 -0.55
C LEU A 23 -15.96 3.91 -0.85
N PHE A 24 -16.88 4.67 -1.46
CA PHE A 24 -16.64 6.06 -1.88
C PHE A 24 -16.86 7.08 -0.77
N THR A 25 -17.56 6.69 0.29
CA THR A 25 -17.94 7.53 1.43
C THR A 25 -17.14 7.21 2.70
N THR A 26 -16.57 6.01 2.81
CA THR A 26 -15.85 5.56 4.00
C THR A 26 -14.53 6.33 4.16
N THR A 27 -14.32 6.91 5.35
CA THR A 27 -13.07 7.59 5.69
C THR A 27 -11.97 6.60 6.11
N THR A 28 -10.72 7.04 6.06
CA THR A 28 -9.59 6.22 6.57
C THR A 28 -9.67 5.93 8.07
N CYS A 29 -10.45 6.72 8.82
CA CYS A 29 -10.75 6.48 10.24
C CYS A 29 -11.75 5.33 10.40
N ALA A 30 -12.87 5.34 9.68
CA ALA A 30 -13.83 4.24 9.68
C ALA A 30 -13.19 2.92 9.25
N LEU A 31 -12.33 2.93 8.21
CA LEU A 31 -11.57 1.74 7.83
C LEU A 31 -10.61 1.27 8.95
N LYS A 32 -10.09 2.18 9.79
CA LYS A 32 -9.23 1.83 10.94
C LYS A 32 -10.00 0.99 11.94
N GLU A 33 -11.20 1.45 12.29
CA GLU A 33 -12.09 0.84 13.26
C GLU A 33 -12.54 -0.55 12.80
N ARG A 34 -12.75 -0.71 11.49
CA ARG A 34 -13.00 -2.01 10.84
C ARG A 34 -11.75 -2.89 10.71
N GLY A 35 -10.61 -2.50 11.28
CA GLY A 35 -9.38 -3.29 11.31
C GLY A 35 -8.64 -3.39 9.99
N VAL A 36 -8.80 -2.43 9.06
CA VAL A 36 -8.03 -2.40 7.82
C VAL A 36 -6.63 -1.84 8.11
N GLY A 37 -5.58 -2.53 7.63
CA GLY A 37 -4.20 -2.09 7.80
C GLY A 37 -3.90 -0.73 7.15
N THR A 38 -2.97 0.04 7.71
CA THR A 38 -2.64 1.40 7.25
C THR A 38 -2.29 1.46 5.76
N THR A 39 -1.55 0.47 5.25
CA THR A 39 -1.17 0.38 3.83
C THR A 39 -2.39 0.26 2.92
N HIS A 40 -3.32 -0.65 3.25
CA HIS A 40 -4.55 -0.83 2.48
C HIS A 40 -5.44 0.42 2.55
N ARG A 41 -5.61 1.03 3.73
CA ARG A 41 -6.44 2.24 3.90
C ARG A 41 -5.98 3.40 3.04
N LYS A 42 -4.67 3.71 3.06
CA LYS A 42 -4.09 4.78 2.25
C LYS A 42 -4.23 4.48 0.76
N TRP A 43 -4.01 3.22 0.37
CA TRP A 43 -4.09 2.83 -1.03
C TRP A 43 -5.51 2.89 -1.59
N ILE A 44 -6.49 2.34 -0.85
CA ILE A 44 -7.91 2.37 -1.21
C ILE A 44 -8.38 3.83 -1.35
N ALA A 45 -8.09 4.68 -0.37
CA ALA A 45 -8.47 6.09 -0.41
C ALA A 45 -7.88 6.80 -1.64
N ASN A 46 -6.59 6.58 -1.94
CA ASN A 46 -5.97 7.15 -3.13
C ASN A 46 -6.64 6.68 -4.44
N CYS A 47 -6.94 5.39 -4.56
CA CYS A 47 -7.60 4.86 -5.76
C CYS A 47 -9.03 5.38 -5.92
N VAL A 48 -9.77 5.52 -4.82
CA VAL A 48 -11.11 6.10 -4.81
C VAL A 48 -11.07 7.55 -5.30
N GLU A 49 -10.10 8.35 -4.83
CA GLU A 49 -9.95 9.74 -5.27
C GLU A 49 -9.53 9.86 -6.75
N LEU A 50 -8.69 8.94 -7.24
CA LEU A 50 -8.35 8.87 -8.67
C LEU A 50 -9.58 8.51 -9.52
N TYR A 51 -10.38 7.54 -9.06
CA TYR A 51 -11.61 7.14 -9.73
C TYR A 51 -12.62 8.29 -9.81
N LYS A 52 -12.82 9.05 -8.72
CA LYS A 52 -13.66 10.25 -8.69
C LYS A 52 -13.20 11.32 -9.69
N LYS A 53 -11.91 11.35 -10.04
CA LYS A 53 -11.33 12.25 -11.04
C LYS A 53 -11.43 11.73 -12.47
N GLY A 54 -12.10 10.59 -12.69
CA GLY A 54 -12.24 9.97 -14.01
C GLY A 54 -11.01 9.18 -14.45
N ILE A 55 -10.10 8.84 -13.53
CA ILE A 55 -8.94 8.00 -13.84
C ILE A 55 -9.32 6.56 -13.50
N ASP A 56 -9.27 5.68 -14.50
CA ASP A 56 -9.60 4.27 -14.33
C ASP A 56 -8.67 3.60 -13.31
N PRO A 57 -9.19 2.69 -12.48
CA PRO A 57 -8.38 1.99 -11.49
C PRO A 57 -7.49 0.98 -12.19
N PHE A 58 -6.21 0.95 -11.84
CA PHE A 58 -5.25 -0.03 -12.34
C PHE A 58 -4.32 -0.50 -11.22
N GLU A 59 -3.77 -1.70 -11.38
CA GLU A 59 -2.77 -2.22 -10.46
C GLU A 59 -1.43 -1.52 -10.69
N VAL A 60 -0.97 -0.75 -9.70
CA VAL A 60 0.38 -0.19 -9.70
C VAL A 60 1.35 -1.23 -9.13
N PRO A 61 2.22 -1.85 -9.97
CA PRO A 61 3.16 -2.86 -9.50
C PRO A 61 4.12 -2.25 -8.49
N ILE A 62 4.37 -2.98 -7.39
CA ILE A 62 5.38 -2.59 -6.42
C ILE A 62 6.74 -2.92 -7.03
N PRO A 63 7.63 -1.94 -7.29
CA PRO A 63 8.92 -2.23 -7.87
C PRO A 63 9.68 -3.17 -6.95
N LYS A 64 10.25 -4.25 -7.52
CA LYS A 64 11.08 -5.18 -6.77
C LYS A 64 12.32 -4.42 -6.30
N ARG A 65 12.37 -4.12 -5.00
CA ARG A 65 13.57 -3.56 -4.36
C ARG A 65 14.76 -4.45 -4.69
N GLN A 66 15.82 -3.89 -5.28
CA GLN A 66 17.01 -4.65 -5.69
C GLN A 66 17.71 -5.23 -4.43
N LYS A 67 17.39 -6.47 -4.08
CA LYS A 67 17.90 -7.16 -2.87
C LYS A 67 19.43 -7.20 -2.85
N ARG A 68 20.07 -7.31 -4.03
CA ARG A 68 21.53 -7.30 -4.21
C ARG A 68 22.14 -5.98 -3.73
N TYR A 69 21.70 -4.87 -4.30
CA TYR A 69 22.12 -3.52 -3.89
C TYR A 69 21.94 -3.31 -2.38
N MET A 70 20.81 -3.72 -1.81
CA MET A 70 20.57 -3.57 -0.36
C MET A 70 21.51 -4.42 0.50
N ARG A 71 21.91 -5.62 0.05
CA ARG A 71 22.93 -6.42 0.75
C ARG A 71 24.28 -5.72 0.71
N GLU A 72 24.65 -5.15 -0.44
CA GLU A 72 25.89 -4.41 -0.60
C GLU A 72 25.90 -3.16 0.31
N VAL A 73 24.81 -2.39 0.35
CA VAL A 73 24.64 -1.25 1.27
C VAL A 73 24.76 -1.68 2.73
N ARG A 74 24.11 -2.78 3.15
CA ARG A 74 24.21 -3.30 4.51
C ARG A 74 25.62 -3.77 4.86
N ARG A 75 26.31 -4.44 3.93
CA ARG A 75 27.72 -4.85 4.09
C ARG A 75 28.62 -3.63 4.25
N ALA A 76 28.46 -2.62 3.40
CA ALA A 76 29.22 -1.37 3.48
C ALA A 76 28.96 -0.64 4.81
N GLN A 77 27.71 -0.58 5.28
CA GLN A 77 27.38 -0.01 6.59
C GLN A 77 28.00 -0.79 7.75
N ALA A 78 27.95 -2.13 7.71
CA ALA A 78 28.58 -2.98 8.73
C ALA A 78 30.10 -2.79 8.77
N LEU A 79 30.76 -2.73 7.59
CA LEU A 79 32.19 -2.46 7.46
C LEU A 79 32.58 -1.06 7.96
N ARG A 80 31.75 -0.04 7.71
CA ARG A 80 31.98 1.32 8.23
C ARG A 80 31.89 1.35 9.75
N ARG A 81 30.90 0.68 10.34
CA ARG A 81 30.76 0.54 11.80
C ARG A 81 31.93 -0.22 12.41
N SER A 82 32.36 -1.34 11.82
CA SER A 82 33.52 -2.10 12.32
C SER A 82 34.83 -1.33 12.23
N LYS A 83 34.92 -0.37 11.29
CA LYS A 83 36.07 0.52 11.12
C LYS A 83 35.96 1.84 11.91
N GLY A 84 34.90 2.05 12.69
CA GLY A 84 34.69 3.28 13.46
C GLY A 84 34.46 4.54 12.60
N LEU A 85 33.99 4.38 11.36
CA LEU A 85 33.74 5.47 10.40
C LEU A 85 32.28 5.97 10.42
N LEU A 86 31.51 5.59 11.44
CA LEU A 86 30.10 5.92 11.69
C LEU A 86 29.83 5.96 13.19
#